data_AF-A0A5T4L5R1-F1
#
_entry.id   AF-A0A5T4L5R1-F1
#
_cell.length_a   1.000
_cell.length_b   1.000
_cell.length_c   1.000
_cell.angle_alpha   90.00
_cell.angle_beta   90.00
_cell.angle_gamma   90.00
#
_symmetry.space_group_name_H-M   'P 1'
#
loop_
_entity.id
_entity.type
_entity.pdbx_description
1 polymer ?
#
loop_
_entity_poly.entity_id
_entity_poly.type
_entity_poly.pdbx_seq_one_letter_code
_entity_poly.pdbx_strand_id
1 'polypeptide(L)'
;AIIRMGFGGELVAHGMRSIARTAAEESGKFRTEVLEAALAHSKKDEIIAAYNRAEYISEREKLMQWWSNYIQSQRLKTIAA
;
A
#
# COMPACT_ATOMS: atom_id res chain seq x y z
N ALA A 1 6.76 15.60 -7.46
CA ALA A 1 7.70 14.45 -7.48
C ALA A 1 7.43 13.55 -8.68
N ILE A 2 6.26 12.89 -8.76
CA ILE A 2 5.91 11.93 -9.84
C ILE A 2 6.06 12.50 -11.26
N ILE A 3 5.57 13.72 -11.50
CA ILE A 3 5.75 14.41 -12.80
C ILE A 3 7.25 14.58 -13.15
N ARG A 4 8.08 14.94 -12.17
CA ARG A 4 9.53 15.11 -12.36
C ARG A 4 10.26 13.78 -12.60
N MET A 5 9.64 12.66 -12.26
CA MET A 5 10.15 11.32 -12.54
C MET A 5 9.78 10.83 -13.96
N GLY A 6 9.07 11.64 -14.75
CA GLY A 6 8.66 11.32 -16.12
C GLY A 6 7.22 10.81 -16.27
N PHE A 7 6.50 10.55 -15.18
CA PHE A 7 5.14 9.96 -15.23
C PHE A 7 4.01 11.00 -15.29
N GLY A 8 4.26 12.18 -15.87
CA GLY A 8 3.23 13.22 -16.00
C GLY A 8 2.10 12.76 -16.92
N GLY A 9 0.84 12.92 -16.49
CA GLY A 9 -0.34 12.49 -17.27
C GLY A 9 -0.63 10.98 -17.21
N GLU A 10 0.33 10.17 -16.75
CA GLU A 10 0.17 8.72 -16.62
C GLU A 10 -0.07 8.29 -15.17
N LEU A 11 0.56 8.98 -14.21
CA LEU A 11 0.50 8.62 -12.80
C LEU A 11 0.37 9.83 -11.89
N VAL A 12 -0.43 9.66 -10.84
CA VAL A 12 -0.62 10.65 -9.77
C VAL A 12 -0.40 10.00 -8.41
N ALA A 13 -0.28 10.81 -7.37
CA ALA A 13 -0.02 10.33 -6.01
C ALA A 13 -1.10 9.35 -5.51
N HIS A 14 -2.37 9.56 -5.90
CA HIS A 14 -3.44 8.64 -5.58
C HIS A 14 -3.26 7.28 -6.28
N GLY A 15 -2.87 7.27 -7.56
CA GLY A 15 -2.60 6.04 -8.31
C GLY A 15 -1.51 5.18 -7.68
N MET A 16 -0.48 5.80 -7.10
CA MET A 16 0.55 5.07 -6.33
C MET A 16 -0.03 4.30 -5.14
N ARG A 17 -1.01 4.90 -4.43
CA ARG A 17 -1.71 4.22 -3.32
C ARG A 17 -2.56 3.06 -3.82
N SER A 18 -3.27 3.25 -4.93
CA SER A 18 -4.07 2.19 -5.55
C SER A 18 -3.21 0.99 -5.95
N ILE A 19 -2.05 1.22 -6.57
CA ILE A 19 -1.12 0.15 -6.96
C ILE A 19 -0.67 -0.65 -5.74
N ALA A 20 -0.22 0.03 -4.68
CA ALA A 20 0.22 -0.63 -3.44
C ALA A 20 -0.93 -1.39 -2.76
N ARG A 21 -2.14 -0.81 -2.73
CA ARG A 21 -3.33 -1.41 -2.13
C ARG A 21 -3.73 -2.70 -2.82
N THR A 22 -3.81 -2.66 -4.15
CA THR A 22 -4.23 -3.81 -4.98
C THR A 22 -3.22 -4.93 -4.88
N ALA A 23 -1.93 -4.64 -5.06
CA ALA A 23 -0.89 -5.67 -4.95
C ALA A 23 -0.89 -6.34 -3.57
N ALA A 24 -1.09 -5.58 -2.49
CA ALA A 24 -1.15 -6.12 -1.15
C ALA A 24 -2.43 -6.96 -0.91
N GLU A 25 -3.58 -6.56 -1.46
CA GLU A 25 -4.82 -7.35 -1.43
C GLU A 25 -4.62 -8.70 -2.12
N GLU A 26 -4.13 -8.67 -3.36
CA GLU A 26 -3.93 -9.85 -4.20
C GLU A 26 -2.92 -10.83 -3.60
N SER A 27 -2.02 -10.35 -2.73
CA SER A 27 -1.10 -11.21 -2.00
C SER A 27 -1.82 -12.15 -1.01
N GLY A 28 -3.00 -11.77 -0.51
CA GLY A 28 -3.75 -12.49 0.52
C GLY A 28 -3.07 -12.56 1.89
N LYS A 29 -2.00 -11.78 2.12
CA LYS A 29 -1.14 -11.90 3.33
C LYS A 29 -1.54 -10.99 4.49
N PHE A 30 -2.37 -9.99 4.23
CA PHE A 30 -2.62 -8.90 5.18
C PHE A 30 -4.11 -8.63 5.31
N ARG A 31 -4.53 -8.22 6.50
CA ARG A 31 -5.91 -7.85 6.78
C ARG A 31 -6.21 -6.48 6.19
N THR A 32 -7.45 -6.29 5.73
CA THR A 32 -7.92 -5.03 5.16
C THR A 32 -7.64 -3.84 6.07
N GLU A 33 -7.84 -3.96 7.39
CA GLU A 33 -7.64 -2.86 8.33
C GLU A 33 -6.17 -2.39 8.37
N VAL A 34 -5.21 -3.31 8.23
CA VAL A 34 -3.78 -2.99 8.17
C VAL A 34 -3.45 -2.25 6.87
N LEU A 35 -4.06 -2.68 5.77
CA LEU A 35 -3.87 -2.08 4.45
C LEU A 35 -4.44 -0.65 4.40
N GLU A 36 -5.65 -0.45 4.91
CA GLU A 36 -6.28 0.87 5.01
C GLU A 36 -5.52 1.80 5.98
N ALA A 37 -5.07 1.28 7.13
CA ALA A 37 -4.27 2.04 8.09
C ALA A 37 -2.93 2.49 7.50
N ALA A 38 -2.27 1.66 6.68
CA ALA A 38 -1.03 2.03 6.02
C ALA A 38 -1.19 3.14 4.98
N LEU A 39 -2.39 3.28 4.41
CA LEU A 39 -2.73 4.31 3.42
C LEU A 39 -3.27 5.60 4.04
N ALA A 40 -3.36 5.65 5.38
CA ALA A 40 -3.96 6.76 6.14
C ALA A 40 -5.40 7.05 5.68
N HIS A 41 -6.13 6.00 5.29
CA HIS A 41 -7.55 6.14 4.96
C HIS A 41 -8.38 6.25 6.25
N SER A 42 -9.37 7.13 6.20
CA SER A 42 -10.37 7.21 7.27
C SER A 42 -11.21 5.93 7.31
N LYS A 43 -11.53 5.48 8.53
CA LYS A 43 -12.47 4.38 8.73
C LYS A 43 -13.84 4.81 8.23
N LYS A 44 -14.48 3.97 7.42
CA LYS A 44 -15.79 4.28 6.81
C LYS A 44 -16.93 4.27 7.82
N ASP A 45 -16.81 3.49 8.89
CA ASP A 45 -17.83 3.34 9.93
C ASP A 45 -17.41 4.13 11.17
N GLU A 46 -18.21 5.14 11.53
CA GLU A 46 -17.96 6.02 12.67
C GLU A 46 -18.04 5.28 14.01
N ILE A 47 -18.86 4.23 14.13
CA ILE A 47 -18.93 3.40 15.33
C ILE A 47 -17.62 2.65 15.48
N ILE A 48 -17.14 1.99 14.41
CA ILE A 48 -15.84 1.31 14.44
C ILE A 48 -14.72 2.31 14.73
N ALA A 49 -14.76 3.50 14.14
CA ALA A 49 -13.76 4.54 14.36
C ALA A 49 -13.70 5.02 15.82
N ALA A 50 -14.85 5.10 16.52
CA ALA A 50 -14.91 5.53 17.91
C ALA A 50 -14.18 4.56 18.86
N TYR A 51 -14.31 3.25 18.62
CA TYR A 51 -13.76 2.22 19.52
C TYR A 51 -12.39 1.69 19.09
N ASN A 52 -12.14 1.59 17.79
CA ASN A 52 -10.92 1.03 17.27
C ASN A 52 -9.89 2.15 17.03
N ARG A 53 -8.96 2.32 17.98
CA ARG A 53 -7.81 3.22 17.86
C ARG A 53 -6.50 2.49 17.51
N ALA A 54 -6.58 1.22 17.09
CA ALA A 54 -5.39 0.45 16.77
C ALA A 54 -4.68 1.01 15.53
N GLU A 55 -3.37 1.15 15.64
CA GLU A 55 -2.50 1.62 14.55
C GLU A 55 -1.84 0.46 13.77
N TYR A 56 -1.94 -0.76 14.30
CA TYR A 56 -1.42 -1.99 13.70
C TYR A 56 0.08 -1.92 13.34
N ILE A 57 0.90 -1.22 14.14
CA ILE A 57 2.31 -0.92 13.81
C ILE A 57 3.11 -2.18 13.45
N SER A 58 3.08 -3.24 14.26
CA SER A 58 3.82 -4.47 13.97
C SER A 58 3.38 -5.17 12.67
N GLU A 59 2.10 -5.07 12.29
CA GLU A 59 1.61 -5.62 11.03
C GLU A 59 1.97 -4.70 9.85
N ARG A 60 1.93 -3.38 10.06
CA ARG A 60 2.35 -2.38 9.06
C ARG A 60 3.85 -2.51 8.75
N GLU A 61 4.69 -2.81 9.74
CA GLU A 61 6.11 -3.10 9.51
C GLU A 61 6.28 -4.30 8.57
N LYS A 62 5.57 -5.40 8.82
CA LYS A 62 5.58 -6.59 7.95
C LYS A 62 5.07 -6.27 6.55
N LEU A 63 4.02 -5.45 6.44
CA LEU A 63 3.48 -4.98 5.17
C LEU A 63 4.51 -4.15 4.39
N MET A 64 5.18 -3.20 5.04
CA MET A 64 6.20 -2.36 4.41
C MET A 64 7.40 -3.17 3.92
N GLN A 65 7.85 -4.15 4.72
CA GLN A 65 8.92 -5.05 4.31
C GLN A 65 8.51 -5.92 3.12
N TRP A 66 7.28 -6.47 3.16
CA TRP A 66 6.75 -7.23 2.04
C TRP A 66 6.65 -6.39 0.77
N TRP A 67 6.17 -5.15 0.88
CA TRP A 67 6.05 -4.22 -0.24
C TRP A 67 7.41 -3.91 -0.87
N SER A 68 8.44 -3.67 -0.06
CA SER A 68 9.82 -3.49 -0.53
C SER A 68 10.31 -4.71 -1.31
N ASN A 69 10.11 -5.92 -0.77
CA ASN A 69 10.50 -7.16 -1.43
C ASN A 69 9.73 -7.38 -2.75
N TYR A 70 8.44 -7.05 -2.78
CA TYR A 70 7.61 -7.13 -3.98
C TYR A 70 8.15 -6.23 -5.09
N ILE A 71 8.41 -4.95 -4.81
CA ILE A 71 8.98 -4.00 -5.79
C ILE A 71 10.32 -4.52 -6.32
N GLN A 72 11.21 -4.99 -5.42
CA GLN A 72 12.51 -5.53 -5.82
C GLN A 72 12.36 -6.73 -6.75
N SER A 73 11.43 -7.65 -6.44
CA SER A 73 11.14 -8.80 -7.28
C SER A 73 10.63 -8.39 -8.66
N GLN A 74 9.70 -7.43 -8.76
CA GLN A 74 9.20 -6.96 -10.05
C GLN A 74 10.31 -6.32 -10.88
N ARG A 75 11.16 -5.50 -10.26
CA ARG A 75 12.33 -4.91 -10.94
C ARG A 75 13.27 -5.97 -11.50
N LEU A 76 13.58 -7.01 -10.73
CA LEU A 76 14.46 -8.10 -11.18
C LEU A 76 13.85 -8.87 -12.34
N LYS A 77 12.53 -9.12 -12.32
CA LYS A 77 11.82 -9.75 -13.44
C LYS A 77 11.92 -8.93 -14.72
N THR A 78 11.77 -7.60 -14.63
CA THR A 78 11.89 -6.71 -15.80
C THR A 78 13.30 -6.70 -16.39
N ILE A 79 14.35 -6.83 -15.58
CA ILE A 79 15.74 -6.86 -16.07
C ILE A 79 16.10 -8.21 -16.70
N ALA A 80 15.50 -9.29 -16.20
CA ALA A 80 15.74 -10.65 -16.70
C ALA A 80 14.93 -11.02 -17.96
N ALA A 81 13.92 -10.21 -18.30
CA ALA A 81 13.09 -10.36 -19.49
C ALA A 81 13.66 -9.56 -20.67
#